data_AF-A0A7R9MQT4-F1
#
_entry.id   AF-A0A7R9MQT4-F1
#
_cell.length_a   1.000
_cell.length_b   1.000
_cell.length_c   1.000
_cell.angle_alpha   90.00
_cell.angle_beta   90.00
_cell.angle_gamma   90.00
#
_symmetry.space_group_name_H-M   'P 1'
#
loop_
_entity.id
_entity.type
_entity.pdbx_description
1 polymer ?
#
loop_
_entity_poly.entity_id
_entity_poly.type
_entity_poly.pdbx_seq_one_letter_code
_entity_poly.pdbx_strand_id
1 'polypeptide(L)' 'MESQKVWANDVNDGYVLGRIVDIGPNGPTVQTFNHKQIQSTYDGVFPAEEDDNKEVEDNCKTTVDRE' A
#
# COMPACT_ATOMS: atom_id res chain seq x y z
N MET A 1 -11.68 12.89 -3.12
CA MET A 1 -10.27 12.49 -3.26
C MET A 1 -10.19 11.10 -2.69
N GLU A 2 -10.13 10.09 -3.55
CA GLU A 2 -9.84 8.74 -3.04
C GLU A 2 -8.41 8.76 -2.52
N SER A 3 -8.19 8.31 -1.29
CA SER A 3 -6.86 8.15 -0.75
C SER A 3 -6.13 7.04 -1.54
N GLN A 4 -4.93 7.37 -2.03
CA GLN A 4 -4.09 6.47 -2.81
C GLN A 4 -3.90 5.13 -2.10
N LYS A 5 -4.01 4.03 -2.87
CA LYS A 5 -3.80 2.67 -2.38
C LYS A 5 -2.30 2.43 -2.15
N VAL A 6 -1.97 1.74 -1.07
CA VAL A 6 -0.59 1.41 -0.72
C VAL A 6 -0.43 -0.07 -0.39
N TRP A 7 0.75 -0.61 -0.67
CA TRP A 7 1.27 -1.82 -0.08
C TRP A 7 1.98 -1.48 1.22
N ALA A 8 1.61 -2.13 2.33
CA ALA A 8 2.19 -1.91 3.64
C ALA A 8 2.67 -3.21 4.26
N ASN A 9 3.81 -3.18 4.96
CA ASN A 9 4.39 -4.39 5.56
C ASN A 9 3.54 -4.89 6.74
N ASP A 10 3.17 -6.18 6.74
CA ASP A 10 2.58 -6.92 7.86
C ASP A 10 3.51 -8.08 8.24
N VAL A 11 3.67 -8.31 9.55
CA VAL A 11 4.61 -9.31 10.09
C VAL A 11 4.24 -10.75 9.68
N ASN A 12 2.96 -11.04 9.44
CA ASN A 12 2.48 -12.39 9.14
C ASN A 12 2.27 -12.60 7.63
N ASP A 13 1.82 -11.56 6.93
CA ASP A 13 1.36 -11.64 5.55
C ASP A 13 2.35 -11.03 4.53
N GLY A 14 3.48 -10.47 4.98
CA GLY A 14 4.46 -9.82 4.12
C GLY A 14 4.04 -8.40 3.77
N TYR A 15 3.42 -8.19 2.60
CA TYR A 15 2.85 -6.90 2.21
C TYR A 15 1.36 -7.04 1.93
N VAL A 16 0.57 -6.11 2.48
CA VAL A 16 -0.88 -6.10 2.34
C VAL A 16 -1.35 -4.78 1.74
N LEU A 17 -2.45 -4.82 0.98
CA LEU A 17 -3.06 -3.64 0.39
C LEU A 17 -3.98 -2.91 1.39
N GLY A 18 -3.93 -1.59 1.35
CA GLY A 18 -4.82 -0.74 2.13
C GLY A 18 -4.72 0.73 1.78
N ARG A 19 -5.22 1.57 2.68
CA ARG A 19 -5.18 3.03 2.60
C ARG A 19 -4.60 3.60 3.89
N ILE A 20 -3.70 4.57 3.77
CA ILE A 20 -3.18 5.31 4.93
C ILE A 20 -4.35 6.11 5.54
N VAL A 21 -4.57 5.94 6.84
CA VAL A 21 -5.61 6.66 7.59
C VAL A 21 -5.05 7.60 8.66
N ASP A 22 -3.79 7.40 9.06
CA ASP A 22 -3.05 8.28 9.96
C ASP A 22 -1.54 8.18 9.70
N ILE A 23 -0.79 9.23 10.04
CA ILE A 23 0.68 9.28 9.95
C ILE A 23 1.23 9.73 11.29
N GLY A 24 1.79 8.78 12.04
CA GLY A 24 2.35 9.02 13.36
C GLY A 24 3.89 8.99 13.39
N PRO A 25 4.51 9.30 14.53
CA PRO A 25 5.98 9.31 14.66
C PRO A 25 6.63 7.94 14.41
N ASN A 26 5.88 6.86 14.64
CA ASN A 26 6.37 5.48 14.45
C ASN A 26 6.08 4.92 13.05
N GLY A 27 5.47 5.72 12.17
CA GLY A 27 5.07 5.33 10.81
C GLY A 27 3.56 5.45 10.56
N PRO A 28 3.13 5.21 9.31
CA PRO A 28 1.74 5.28 8.90
C PRO A 28 0.88 4.14 9.49
N THR A 29 -0.37 4.48 9.82
CA THR A 29 -1.42 3.52 10.10
C THR A 29 -2.21 3.26 8.82
N VAL A 30 -2.30 1.99 8.43
CA VAL A 30 -2.94 1.56 7.19
C VAL A 30 -4.20 0.76 7.54
N GLN A 31 -5.33 1.20 7.02
CA GLN A 31 -6.57 0.43 7.01
C GLN A 31 -6.52 -0.52 5.82
N THR A 32 -6.38 -1.81 6.10
CA THR A 32 -6.36 -2.86 5.08
C THR A 32 -7.76 -3.13 4.53
N PHE A 33 -7.83 -3.74 3.34
CA PHE A 33 -9.11 -4.16 2.74
C PHE A 33 -9.80 -5.32 3.47
N ASN A 34 -9.09 -6.05 4.35
CA ASN A 34 -9.69 -7.04 5.24
C ASN A 34 -10.17 -6.44 6.59
N HIS A 35 -10.35 -5.11 6.64
CA HIS A 35 -10.85 -4.37 7.81
C HIS A 35 -9.96 -4.41 9.07
N LYS A 36 -8.68 -4.75 8.94
CA LYS A 36 -7.68 -4.67 10.01
C LYS A 36 -6.91 -3.35 9.91
N GLN A 37 -6.55 -2.74 11.04
CA GLN A 37 -5.57 -1.67 11.04
C GLN A 37 -4.21 -2.24 11.40
N ILE A 38 -3.21 -1.83 10.63
CA ILE A 38 -1.83 -2.19 10.86
C ILE A 38 -0.97 -0.93 10.95
N GLN A 39 0.10 -1.02 11.72
CA GLN A 39 1.14 0.00 11.76
C GLN A 39 2.34 -0.51 10.96
N SER A 40 2.77 0.28 9.99
CA SER A 40 3.90 -0.01 9.11
C SER A 40 5.00 1.02 9.34
N THR A 41 6.24 0.69 8.96
CA THR A 41 7.34 1.66 8.99
C THR A 41 7.26 2.57 7.76
N TYR A 42 7.92 3.74 7.81
CA TYR A 42 7.98 4.64 6.65
C TYR A 42 8.58 3.98 5.41
N ASP A 43 9.62 3.17 5.59
CA ASP A 43 10.27 2.41 4.50
C ASP A 43 9.52 1.11 4.16
N GLY A 44 8.45 0.79 4.90
CA GLY A 44 7.62 -0.40 4.73
C GLY A 44 6.33 -0.13 3.96
N VAL A 45 6.16 1.08 3.42
CA VAL A 45 4.97 1.48 2.63
C VAL A 45 5.38 1.89 1.22
N PHE A 46 4.70 1.31 0.23
CA PHE A 46 4.94 1.55 -1.19
C PHE A 46 3.63 1.88 -1.90
N PRO A 47 3.64 2.74 -2.93
CA PRO A 47 2.47 3.01 -3.74
C PRO A 47 2.00 1.74 -4.46
N ALA A 48 0.69 1.54 -4.53
CA ALA A 48 0.06 0.48 -5.32
C ALA A 48 -0.56 1.07 -6.58
N GLU A 49 -0.64 0.28 -7.65
CA GLU A 49 -1.45 0.64 -8.82
C GLU A 49 -2.96 0.63 -8.47
N GLU A 50 -3.76 1.25 -9.32
CA GLU A 50 -5.22 1.26 -9.15
C GLU A 50 -5.85 -0.11 -9.47
N ASP A 51 -5.42 -0.74 -10.57
CA ASP A 51 -5.93 -2.02 -11.05
C ASP A 51 -5.14 -3.22 -10.50
N ASP A 52 -5.74 -3.90 -9.53
CA ASP A 52 -5.15 -5.08 -8.86
C ASP A 52 -5.13 -6.34 -9.75
N ASN A 53 -5.85 -6.34 -10.89
CA ASN A 53 -5.95 -7.50 -11.79
C ASN A 53 -5.17 -7.32 -13.09
N LYS A 54 -4.47 -6.19 -13.24
CA LYS A 54 -3.64 -5.93 -14.40
C LYS A 54 -2.44 -6.86 -14.40
N GLU A 55 -2.32 -7.64 -15.47
CA GLU A 55 -1.12 -8.41 -15.76
C GLU A 55 -0.32 -7.70 -16.85
N VAL A 56 1.00 -7.68 -16.71
CA VAL A 56 1.92 -7.13 -17.71
C VAL A 56 2.94 -8.19 -18.11
N GLU A 57 3.25 -8.25 -19.40
CA GLU A 57 4.34 -9.12 -19.90
C GLU A 57 5.73 -8.58 -19.56
N ASP A 58 5.84 -7.27 -19.27
CA ASP A 58 7.06 -6.57 -18.89
C ASP A 58 6.77 -5.64 -17.70
N ASN A 59 7.43 -5.91 -16.57
CA ASN A 59 7.28 -5.14 -15.34
C ASN A 59 7.73 -3.67 -15.47
N CYS A 60 8.51 -3.31 -16.50
CA CYS A 60 8.86 -1.91 -16.77
C CYS A 60 7.65 -1.08 -17.25
N LYS A 61 6.54 -1.74 -17.63
CA LYS A 61 5.27 -1.09 -17.98
C LYS A 61 4.34 -0.88 -16.78
N THR A 62 4.73 -1.38 -15.61
CA THR A 62 4.06 -1.07 -14.34
C THR A 62 4.37 0.37 -13.98
N THR A 63 3.32 1.17 -13.86
CA THR A 63 3.35 2.57 -13.46
C THR A 63 2.65 2.66 -12.12
N VAL A 64 3.41 2.75 -11.04
CA VAL A 64 2.87 3.29 -9.80
C VAL A 64 2.71 4.79 -10.02
N ASP A 65 1.48 5.30 -10.02
CA ASP A 65 1.21 6.72 -10.23
C ASP A 65 2.03 7.54 -9.23
N ARG A 66 3.12 8.12 -9.73
CA ARG A 66 3.90 9.14 -9.06
C ARG A 66 3.39 10.45 -9.62
N GLU A 67 2.73 11.24 -8.79
CA GLU A 67 2.54 12.67 -9.06
C GLU A 67 3.87 13.35 -9.39
#